data_AF-A0A7W6P6Z5-F1
#
_entry.id   AF-A0A7W6P6Z5-F1
#
_cell.length_a   1.000
_cell.length_b   1.000
_cell.length_c   1.000
_cell.angle_alpha   90.00
_cell.angle_beta   90.00
_cell.angle_gamma   90.00
#
_symmetry.space_group_name_H-M   'P 1'
#
loop_
_entity.id
_entity.type
_entity.pdbx_description
1 polymer ?
#
loop_
_entity_poly.entity_id
_entity_poly.type
_entity_poly.pdbx_seq_one_letter_code
_entity_poly.pdbx_strand_id
1 'polypeptide(L)'
;MTFQKIIQNYLGLFSALLILTCNLIYDWSASIDMNKVMDKSIDISSISFGFLLAVLAILVQANNEAIIRIRESGNYPTLISLNKKAVISCGLLIIAALIFIGFDLSSSKASLFNHSVRNIFDSICLSILVHQLIVVFMFLDIFYAIVKED
;
A
#
# COMPACT_ATOMS: atom_id res chain seq x y z
N MET A 1 -4.84 -6.13 -24.99
CA MET A 1 -4.57 -5.85 -23.57
C MET A 1 -5.54 -6.68 -22.74
N THR A 2 -5.05 -7.73 -22.05
CA THR A 2 -5.90 -8.71 -21.36
C THR A 2 -6.55 -8.08 -20.12
N PHE A 3 -7.83 -8.40 -19.85
CA PHE A 3 -8.62 -7.92 -18.72
C PHE A 3 -7.89 -8.05 -17.36
N GLN A 4 -7.13 -9.13 -17.17
CA GLN A 4 -6.28 -9.33 -15.99
C GLN A 4 -5.21 -8.24 -15.82
N LYS A 5 -4.61 -7.74 -16.90
CA LYS A 5 -3.63 -6.63 -16.82
C LYS A 5 -4.27 -5.29 -16.45
N ILE A 6 -5.56 -5.10 -16.73
CA ILE A 6 -6.30 -3.90 -16.31
C ILE A 6 -6.55 -3.98 -14.80
N ILE A 7 -7.07 -5.11 -14.31
CA ILE A 7 -7.25 -5.35 -12.87
C ILE A 7 -5.91 -5.15 -12.14
N GLN A 8 -4.83 -5.74 -12.67
CA GLN A 8 -3.51 -5.66 -12.05
C GLN A 8 -2.90 -4.24 -12.00
N ASN A 9 -3.39 -3.31 -12.80
CA ASN A 9 -2.88 -1.95 -12.82
C ASN A 9 -3.76 -0.96 -12.06
N TYR A 10 -5.07 -1.21 -11.99
CA TYR A 10 -6.03 -0.21 -11.53
C TYR A 10 -6.82 -0.62 -10.30
N LEU A 11 -6.85 -1.91 -9.91
CA LEU A 11 -7.64 -2.35 -8.75
C LEU A 11 -7.23 -1.62 -7.47
N GLY A 12 -5.94 -1.60 -7.16
CA GLY A 12 -5.43 -0.90 -5.99
C GLY A 12 -5.75 0.60 -6.01
N LEU A 13 -5.70 1.25 -7.18
CA LEU A 13 -6.01 2.69 -7.29
C LEU A 13 -7.52 2.94 -7.15
N PHE A 14 -8.35 2.10 -7.78
CA PHE A 14 -9.80 2.19 -7.71
C PHE A 14 -10.30 2.01 -6.28
N SER A 15 -9.82 0.99 -5.56
CA SER A 15 -10.17 0.75 -4.16
C SER A 15 -9.70 1.90 -3.25
N ALA A 16 -8.53 2.47 -3.51
CA ALA A 16 -8.02 3.62 -2.77
C ALA A 16 -8.91 4.85 -2.96
N LEU A 17 -9.32 5.15 -4.21
CA LEU A 17 -10.23 6.25 -4.51
C LEU A 17 -11.63 6.04 -3.91
N LEU A 18 -12.12 4.80 -3.92
CA LEU A 18 -13.38 4.45 -3.28
C LEU A 18 -13.32 4.74 -1.77
N ILE A 19 -12.28 4.28 -1.08
CA ILE A 19 -12.11 4.52 0.36
C ILE A 19 -11.98 6.01 0.67
N LEU A 20 -11.21 6.74 -0.13
CA LEU A 20 -11.04 8.18 0.00
C LEU A 20 -12.38 8.91 -0.12
N THR A 21 -13.13 8.64 -1.18
CA THR A 21 -14.42 9.31 -1.43
C THR A 21 -15.49 8.90 -0.40
N CYS A 22 -15.57 7.63 -0.05
CA CYS A 22 -16.48 7.16 1.00
C CYS A 22 -16.17 7.82 2.35
N ASN A 23 -14.90 7.91 2.74
CA ASN A 23 -14.57 8.53 4.02
C ASN A 23 -14.80 10.04 4.03
N LEU A 24 -14.47 10.75 2.94
CA LEU A 24 -14.76 12.18 2.83
C LEU A 24 -16.26 12.51 2.91
N ILE A 25 -17.13 11.63 2.39
CA ILE A 25 -18.58 11.85 2.38
C ILE A 25 -19.22 11.44 3.71
N TYR A 26 -18.84 10.28 4.25
CA TYR A 26 -19.54 9.66 5.38
C TYR A 26 -18.82 9.83 6.72
N ASP A 27 -17.55 10.25 6.71
CA ASP A 27 -16.71 10.48 7.89
C ASP A 27 -16.73 9.31 8.90
N TRP A 28 -16.75 8.08 8.36
CA TRP A 28 -16.81 6.88 9.18
C TRP A 28 -15.53 6.67 9.99
N SER A 29 -14.40 7.25 9.55
CA SER A 29 -13.14 7.30 10.31
C SER A 29 -13.29 7.99 11.67
N ALA A 30 -14.21 8.95 11.82
CA ALA A 30 -14.45 9.59 13.11
C ALA A 30 -15.02 8.63 14.17
N SER A 31 -15.62 7.51 13.74
CA SER A 31 -16.21 6.50 14.64
C SER A 31 -15.22 5.42 15.08
N ILE A 32 -13.98 5.47 14.60
CA ILE A 32 -12.93 4.49 14.92
C ILE A 32 -11.69 5.18 15.49
N ASP A 33 -10.87 4.42 16.22
CA ASP A 33 -9.60 4.91 16.76
C ASP A 33 -8.54 5.01 15.65
N MET A 34 -8.61 6.11 14.88
CA MET A 34 -7.68 6.35 13.77
C MET A 34 -6.22 6.46 14.20
N ASN A 35 -5.95 6.88 15.44
CA ASN A 35 -4.58 6.93 15.95
C ASN A 35 -4.00 5.52 16.05
N LYS A 36 -4.77 4.57 16.61
CA LYS A 36 -4.39 3.16 16.68
C LYS A 36 -4.33 2.49 15.31
N VAL A 37 -5.23 2.84 14.40
CA VAL A 37 -5.18 2.37 13.01
C VAL A 37 -3.89 2.85 12.35
N MET A 38 -3.55 4.14 12.48
CA MET A 38 -2.33 4.70 11.91
C MET A 38 -1.07 4.01 12.44
N ASP A 39 -0.98 3.83 13.76
CA ASP A 39 0.14 3.15 14.42
C ASP A 39 0.38 1.75 13.84
N LYS A 40 -0.67 0.93 13.78
CA LYS A 40 -0.59 -0.42 13.22
C LYS A 40 -0.34 -0.42 11.71
N SER A 41 -0.83 0.61 11.01
CA SER A 41 -0.59 0.76 9.58
C SER A 41 0.88 1.04 9.29
N ILE A 42 1.54 1.88 10.09
CA ILE A 42 2.99 2.12 10.01
C ILE A 42 3.77 0.83 10.28
N ASP A 43 3.39 0.05 11.30
CA ASP A 43 4.01 -1.26 11.59
C ASP A 43 3.94 -2.18 10.36
N ILE A 44 2.74 -2.36 9.81
CA ILE A 44 2.49 -3.20 8.63
C ILE A 44 3.29 -2.70 7.42
N SER A 45 3.33 -1.39 7.19
CA SER A 45 4.06 -0.79 6.07
C SER A 45 5.57 -0.91 6.23
N SER A 46 6.10 -0.80 7.43
CA SER A 46 7.53 -0.97 7.69
C SER A 46 7.97 -2.42 7.44
N ILE A 47 7.17 -3.39 7.90
CA ILE A 47 7.41 -4.83 7.65
C ILE A 47 7.32 -5.11 6.14
N SER A 48 6.26 -4.64 5.49
CA SER A 48 6.05 -4.84 4.05
C SER A 48 7.17 -4.23 3.23
N PHE A 49 7.61 -3.02 3.59
CA PHE A 49 8.71 -2.32 2.93
C PHE A 49 10.01 -3.12 3.02
N GLY A 50 10.39 -3.57 4.22
CA GLY A 50 11.60 -4.38 4.40
C GLY A 50 11.55 -5.70 3.63
N PHE A 51 10.42 -6.40 3.70
CA PHE A 51 10.20 -7.63 2.94
C PHE A 51 10.32 -7.41 1.42
N LEU A 52 9.64 -6.40 0.89
CA LEU A 52 9.63 -6.12 -0.56
C LEU A 52 11.03 -5.74 -1.07
N LEU A 53 11.80 -4.97 -0.31
CA LEU A 53 13.17 -4.63 -0.67
C LEU A 53 14.09 -5.86 -0.65
N ALA A 54 13.95 -6.73 0.37
CA ALA A 54 14.71 -7.97 0.44
C ALA A 54 14.39 -8.89 -0.74
N VAL A 55 13.11 -9.08 -1.07
CA VAL A 55 12.69 -9.89 -2.23
C VAL A 55 13.18 -9.27 -3.53
N LEU A 56 13.11 -7.95 -3.70
CA LEU A 56 13.64 -7.27 -4.88
C LEU A 56 15.15 -7.50 -5.02
N ALA A 57 15.91 -7.39 -3.93
CA ALA A 57 17.34 -7.66 -3.94
C ALA A 57 17.65 -9.12 -4.34
N ILE A 58 16.91 -10.09 -3.80
CA ILE A 58 17.04 -11.50 -4.18
C ILE A 58 16.72 -11.70 -5.66
N LEU A 59 15.61 -11.13 -6.16
CA LEU A 59 15.20 -11.24 -7.57
C LEU A 59 16.25 -10.65 -8.53
N VAL A 60 16.97 -9.61 -8.13
CA VAL A 60 17.98 -8.94 -8.96
C VAL A 60 19.38 -9.58 -8.84
N GLN A 61 19.75 -10.10 -7.67
CA GLN A 61 21.12 -10.54 -7.40
C GLN A 61 21.30 -12.07 -7.41
N ALA A 62 20.26 -12.84 -7.09
CA ALA A 62 20.38 -14.29 -7.02
C ALA A 62 20.41 -14.92 -8.43
N ASN A 63 21.18 -15.99 -8.58
CA ASN A 63 21.34 -16.73 -9.85
C ASN A 63 20.98 -18.21 -9.69
N ASN A 64 20.07 -18.54 -8.76
CA ASN A 64 19.57 -19.92 -8.64
C ASN A 64 18.49 -20.21 -9.72
N GLU A 65 18.23 -21.49 -9.97
CA GLU A 65 17.29 -21.91 -11.02
C GLU A 65 15.87 -21.36 -10.83
N ALA A 66 15.39 -21.23 -9.59
CA ALA A 66 14.07 -20.65 -9.29
C ALA A 66 13.97 -19.18 -9.72
N ILE A 67 15.02 -18.38 -9.48
CA ILE A 67 15.05 -16.95 -9.82
C ILE A 67 15.26 -16.76 -11.33
N ILE A 68 16.03 -17.62 -11.99
CA ILE A 68 16.15 -17.63 -13.45
C ILE A 68 14.78 -17.90 -14.08
N ARG A 69 14.03 -18.90 -13.59
CA ARG A 69 12.65 -19.18 -14.02
C ARG A 69 11.72 -17.98 -13.82
N ILE A 70 11.82 -17.30 -12.68
CA ILE A 70 11.05 -16.08 -12.43
C ILE A 70 11.40 -14.97 -13.42
N ARG A 71 12.68 -14.77 -13.76
CA ARG A 71 13.13 -13.76 -14.75
C ARG A 71 12.69 -14.09 -16.16
N GLU A 72 12.73 -15.36 -16.52
CA GLU A 72 12.31 -15.86 -17.83
C GLU A 72 10.78 -15.95 -17.97
N SER A 73 10.05 -15.89 -16.85
CA SER A 73 8.59 -15.78 -16.87
C SER A 73 8.14 -14.51 -17.59
N GLY A 74 7.07 -14.61 -18.39
CA GLY A 74 6.44 -13.45 -19.04
C GLY A 74 5.88 -12.39 -18.08
N ASN A 75 5.92 -12.66 -16.77
CA ASN A 75 5.38 -11.80 -15.71
C ASN A 75 6.46 -11.07 -14.89
N TYR A 76 7.76 -11.30 -15.13
CA TYR A 76 8.84 -10.63 -14.39
C TYR A 76 8.74 -9.11 -14.36
N PRO A 77 8.48 -8.40 -15.50
CA PRO A 77 8.35 -6.95 -15.47
C PRO A 77 7.16 -6.47 -14.63
N THR A 78 6.06 -7.23 -14.62
CA THR A 78 4.87 -6.94 -13.80
C THR A 78 5.19 -7.10 -12.31
N LEU A 79 5.91 -8.15 -11.95
CA LEU A 79 6.33 -8.42 -10.58
C LEU A 79 7.20 -7.28 -10.02
N ILE A 80 8.18 -6.82 -10.80
CA ILE A 80 9.03 -5.67 -10.45
C ILE A 80 8.21 -4.38 -10.35
N SER A 81 7.26 -4.16 -11.27
CA SER A 81 6.38 -2.99 -11.25
C SER A 81 5.51 -2.95 -9.98
N LEU A 82 4.91 -4.08 -9.59
CA LEU A 82 4.10 -4.19 -8.38
C LEU A 82 4.94 -4.00 -7.12
N ASN A 83 6.14 -4.60 -7.05
CA ASN A 83 7.06 -4.37 -5.95
C ASN A 83 7.39 -2.89 -5.78
N LYS A 84 7.77 -2.21 -6.87
CA LYS A 84 8.04 -0.76 -6.87
C LYS A 84 6.84 0.05 -6.39
N LYS A 85 5.63 -0.24 -6.89
CA LYS A 85 4.40 0.44 -6.46
C LYS A 85 4.15 0.25 -4.97
N ALA A 86 4.30 -0.95 -4.45
CA ALA A 86 4.10 -1.24 -3.03
C ALA A 86 5.13 -0.53 -2.14
N VAL A 87 6.41 -0.53 -2.53
CA VAL A 87 7.49 0.19 -1.82
C VAL A 87 7.21 1.70 -1.77
N ILE A 88 6.82 2.30 -2.90
CA ILE A 88 6.43 3.72 -2.95
C ILE A 88 5.25 4.00 -2.03
N SER A 89 4.25 3.11 -2.03
CA SER A 89 3.05 3.26 -1.19
C SER A 89 3.38 3.20 0.30
N CYS A 90 4.27 2.30 0.72
CA CYS A 90 4.77 2.25 2.10
C CYS A 90 5.46 3.57 2.47
N GLY A 91 6.31 4.11 1.59
CA GLY A 91 6.98 5.39 1.81
C GLY A 91 6.00 6.56 1.91
N LEU A 92 4.97 6.59 1.06
CA LEU A 92 3.92 7.61 1.11
C LEU A 92 3.13 7.56 2.43
N LEU A 93 2.85 6.36 2.95
CA LEU A 93 2.14 6.23 4.23
C LEU A 93 2.99 6.76 5.40
N ILE A 94 4.30 6.48 5.39
CA ILE A 94 5.23 7.00 6.40
C ILE A 94 5.29 8.53 6.34
N ILE A 95 5.41 9.10 5.15
CA ILE A 95 5.41 10.57 4.96
C ILE A 95 4.09 11.17 5.46
N ALA A 96 2.96 10.55 5.13
CA ALA A 96 1.67 10.98 5.63
C ALA A 96 1.68 10.94 7.17
N ALA A 97 2.01 9.82 7.81
CA ALA A 97 2.07 9.73 9.26
C ALA A 97 2.95 10.81 9.92
N LEU A 98 4.10 11.15 9.31
CA LEU A 98 4.95 12.24 9.80
C LEU A 98 4.26 13.61 9.70
N ILE A 99 3.53 13.86 8.62
CA ILE A 99 2.70 15.07 8.46
C ILE A 99 1.60 15.10 9.54
N PHE A 100 0.91 13.99 9.79
CA PHE A 100 -0.12 13.88 10.82
C PHE A 100 0.37 14.34 12.19
N ILE A 101 1.54 13.81 12.59
CA ILE A 101 2.18 14.10 13.87
C ILE A 101 2.67 15.55 13.89
N GLY A 102 3.29 16.02 12.80
CA GLY A 102 3.85 17.37 12.70
C GLY A 102 2.81 18.49 12.80
N PHE A 103 1.59 18.25 12.33
CA PHE A 103 0.46 19.19 12.47
C PHE A 103 -0.30 19.04 13.80
N ASP A 104 0.14 18.14 14.69
CA ASP A 104 -0.53 17.80 15.96
C ASP A 104 -2.03 17.51 15.79
N LEU A 105 -2.40 16.86 14.69
CA LEU A 105 -3.79 16.45 14.42
C LEU A 105 -4.29 15.37 15.39
N SER A 106 -3.39 14.85 16.24
CA SER A 106 -3.68 13.93 17.33
C SER A 106 -4.35 14.63 18.52
N SER A 107 -4.09 15.92 18.76
CA SER A 107 -4.59 16.61 19.95
C SER A 107 -6.09 16.90 19.86
N SER A 108 -6.84 16.44 20.87
CA SER A 108 -8.32 16.48 20.92
C SER A 108 -8.92 17.89 21.07
N LYS A 109 -8.11 18.95 20.98
CA LYS A 109 -8.58 20.34 21.07
C LYS A 109 -8.98 20.82 19.67
N ALA A 110 -10.06 20.27 19.13
CA ALA A 110 -10.50 20.55 17.77
C ALA A 110 -11.55 21.68 17.73
N SER A 111 -11.20 22.78 17.06
CA SER A 111 -12.19 23.63 16.38
C SER A 111 -12.80 22.85 15.20
N LEU A 112 -13.94 23.30 14.65
CA LEU A 112 -14.54 22.70 13.45
C LEU A 112 -13.55 22.60 12.26
N PHE A 113 -12.59 23.53 12.17
CA PHE A 113 -11.53 23.51 11.17
C PHE A 113 -10.59 22.30 11.32
N ASN A 114 -10.21 21.96 12.56
CA ASN A 114 -9.36 20.80 12.84
C ASN A 114 -10.06 19.48 12.50
N HIS A 115 -11.39 19.41 12.64
CA HIS A 115 -12.16 18.21 12.29
C HIS A 115 -12.14 17.94 10.78
N SER A 116 -12.42 18.96 9.96
CA SER A 116 -12.40 18.81 8.50
C SER A 116 -11.02 18.44 7.96
N VAL A 117 -9.97 19.07 8.48
CA VAL A 117 -8.58 18.75 8.11
C VAL A 117 -8.22 17.32 8.52
N ARG A 118 -8.64 16.89 9.72
CA ARG A 118 -8.42 15.52 10.20
C ARG A 118 -9.14 14.49 9.33
N ASN A 119 -10.40 14.70 8.97
CA ASN A 119 -11.12 13.77 8.08
C ASN A 119 -10.43 13.65 6.71
N ILE A 120 -9.98 14.76 6.11
CA ILE A 120 -9.19 14.71 4.86
C ILE A 120 -7.93 13.86 5.05
N PHE A 121 -7.25 14.05 6.17
CA PHE A 121 -6.02 13.35 6.48
C PHE A 121 -6.24 11.85 6.70
N ASP A 122 -7.24 11.48 7.50
CA ASP A 122 -7.66 10.11 7.76
C ASP A 122 -8.06 9.41 6.45
N SER A 123 -8.80 10.12 5.57
CA SER A 123 -9.19 9.64 4.24
C SER A 123 -7.99 9.31 3.36
N ILE A 124 -6.98 10.20 3.32
CA ILE A 124 -5.76 10.00 2.54
C ILE A 124 -4.98 8.79 3.07
N CYS A 125 -4.83 8.66 4.39
CA CYS A 125 -4.04 7.57 4.97
C CYS A 125 -4.71 6.21 4.78
N LEU A 126 -6.03 6.13 5.00
CA LEU A 126 -6.80 4.92 4.71
C LEU A 126 -6.70 4.53 3.23
N SER A 127 -6.77 5.52 2.34
CA SER A 127 -6.63 5.32 0.89
C SER A 127 -5.25 4.74 0.52
N ILE A 128 -4.16 5.32 1.05
CA ILE A 128 -2.80 4.84 0.81
C ILE A 128 -2.60 3.43 1.39
N LEU A 129 -3.10 3.17 2.60
CA LEU A 129 -3.01 1.85 3.23
C LEU A 129 -3.71 0.78 2.39
N VAL A 130 -4.94 1.02 1.95
CA VAL A 130 -5.70 0.07 1.13
C VAL A 130 -5.02 -0.15 -0.21
N HIS A 131 -4.51 0.91 -0.83
CA HIS A 131 -3.70 0.80 -2.05
C HIS A 131 -2.50 -0.14 -1.84
N GLN A 132 -1.72 0.12 -0.78
CA GLN A 132 -0.55 -0.66 -0.44
C GLN A 132 -0.88 -2.14 -0.24
N LEU A 133 -1.88 -2.45 0.58
CA LEU A 133 -2.28 -3.83 0.88
C LEU A 133 -2.66 -4.59 -0.40
N ILE A 134 -3.48 -3.99 -1.26
CA ILE A 134 -3.90 -4.62 -2.51
C ILE A 134 -2.70 -4.88 -3.43
N VAL A 135 -1.80 -3.90 -3.59
CA VAL A 135 -0.61 -4.07 -4.43
C VAL A 135 0.32 -5.15 -3.87
N VAL A 136 0.48 -5.23 -2.54
CA VAL A 136 1.24 -6.30 -1.88
C VAL A 136 0.61 -7.67 -2.14
N PHE A 137 -0.71 -7.81 -1.97
CA PHE A 137 -1.39 -9.08 -2.24
C PHE A 137 -1.26 -9.51 -3.71
N MET A 138 -1.39 -8.57 -4.64
CA MET A 138 -1.21 -8.86 -6.07
C MET A 138 0.23 -9.24 -6.41
N PHE A 139 1.21 -8.62 -5.76
CA PHE A 139 2.61 -9.03 -5.87
C PHE A 139 2.78 -10.48 -5.37
N LEU A 140 2.24 -10.81 -4.20
CA LEU A 140 2.35 -12.16 -3.62
C LEU A 140 1.65 -13.21 -4.49
N ASP A 141 0.47 -12.90 -5.04
CA ASP A 141 -0.28 -13.81 -5.91
C ASP A 141 0.54 -14.19 -7.16
N ILE A 142 1.13 -13.20 -7.85
CA ILE A 142 1.99 -13.45 -9.00
C ILE A 142 3.28 -14.17 -8.58
N PHE A 143 3.89 -13.75 -7.48
CA PHE A 143 5.13 -14.37 -6.97
C PHE A 143 4.93 -15.85 -6.70
N TYR A 144 3.89 -16.22 -5.95
CA TYR A 144 3.61 -17.61 -5.62
C TYR A 144 3.08 -18.42 -6.80
N ALA A 145 2.34 -17.80 -7.73
CA ALA A 145 1.93 -18.49 -8.96
C ALA A 145 3.14 -18.97 -9.77
N ILE A 146 4.20 -18.16 -9.85
CA ILE A 146 5.43 -18.53 -10.57
C ILE A 146 6.24 -19.59 -9.79
N VAL A 147 6.30 -19.48 -8.46
CA VAL A 147 7.05 -20.43 -7.62
C VAL A 147 6.35 -21.80 -7.54
N LYS A 148 5.03 -21.86 -7.67
CA LYS A 148 4.23 -23.10 -7.55
C LYS A 148 4.20 -23.94 -8.84
N GLU A 149 4.84 -23.54 -9.93
CA GLU A 149 5.01 -24.41 -11.12
C GLU A 149 6.05 -25.54 -10.91
N ASP A 150 6.28 -25.95 -9.66
CA ASP A 150 6.99 -27.17 -9.20
C ASP A 150 5.97 -28.19 -8.67
#